data_AF-A0A932SC55-F1
#
_entry.id   AF-A0A932SC55-F1
#
_cell.length_a   1.000
_cell.length_b   1.000
_cell.length_c   1.000
_cell.angle_alpha   90.00
_cell.angle_beta   90.00
_cell.angle_gamma   90.00
#
_symmetry.space_group_name_H-M   'P 1'
#
loop_
_entity.id
_entity.type
_entity.pdbx_description
1 polymer ?
#
loop_
_entity_poly.entity_id
_entity_poly.type
_entity_poly.pdbx_seq_one_letter_code
_entity_poly.pdbx_strand_id
1 'polypeptide(L)'
;MNYWTQLSIEYANQRSYLDDLFQVYPTIPEGIRDIDNNLWGNIKKAFEQRNNIELLENLLKLELFPIKDSYVAYLKRDKSALERNPATVARLCG
;
A
#
# COMPACT_ATOMS: atom_id res chain seq x y z
N MET A 1 -36.04 -5.42 -2.22
CA MET A 1 -34.97 -5.23 -3.22
C MET A 1 -35.59 -4.50 -4.40
N ASN A 2 -34.93 -3.50 -5.00
CA ASN A 2 -35.48 -2.90 -6.24
C ASN A 2 -35.11 -3.75 -7.46
N TYR A 3 -35.80 -3.54 -8.58
CA TYR A 3 -35.61 -4.28 -9.83
C TYR A 3 -34.16 -4.26 -10.33
N TRP A 4 -33.51 -3.10 -10.30
CA TRP A 4 -32.11 -2.93 -10.72
C TRP A 4 -31.13 -3.67 -9.82
N THR A 5 -31.34 -3.63 -8.49
CA THR A 5 -30.51 -4.36 -7.52
C THR A 5 -30.63 -5.87 -7.72
N GLN A 6 -31.83 -6.38 -8.03
CA GLN A 6 -32.01 -7.79 -8.33
C GLN A 6 -31.25 -8.20 -9.60
N LEU A 7 -31.38 -7.42 -10.68
CA LEU A 7 -30.63 -7.65 -11.92
C LEU A 7 -29.11 -7.59 -11.70
N SER A 8 -28.61 -6.63 -10.92
CA SER A 8 -27.18 -6.54 -10.57
C SER A 8 -26.69 -7.78 -9.82
N ILE A 9 -27.49 -8.33 -8.91
CA ILE A 9 -27.15 -9.56 -8.16
C ILE A 9 -27.14 -10.77 -9.09
N GLU A 10 -28.17 -10.92 -9.93
CA GLU A 10 -28.26 -12.01 -10.91
C GLU A 10 -27.09 -11.97 -11.89
N TYR A 11 -26.71 -10.77 -12.35
CA TYR A 11 -25.58 -10.55 -13.23
C TYR A 11 -24.23 -10.79 -12.54
N ALA A 12 -24.04 -10.30 -11.31
CA ALA A 12 -22.80 -10.51 -10.54
C ALA A 12 -22.53 -11.98 -10.20
N ASN A 13 -23.59 -12.81 -10.11
CA ASN A 13 -23.47 -14.24 -9.88
C ASN A 13 -23.08 -15.05 -11.15
N GLN A 14 -22.98 -14.40 -12.32
CA GLN A 14 -22.50 -15.04 -13.55
C GLN A 14 -20.97 -15.10 -13.61
N ARG A 15 -20.42 -16.03 -14.39
CA ARG A 15 -18.98 -16.33 -14.42
C ARG A 15 -18.09 -15.22 -15.01
N SER A 16 -18.65 -14.22 -15.72
CA SER A 16 -17.89 -13.18 -16.45
C SER A 16 -18.08 -11.76 -15.90
N TYR A 17 -18.75 -11.56 -14.77
CA TYR A 17 -19.07 -10.22 -14.25
C TYR A 17 -17.85 -9.30 -14.13
N LEU A 18 -16.72 -9.81 -13.63
CA LEU A 18 -15.49 -9.02 -13.46
C LEU A 18 -14.84 -8.63 -14.79
N ASP A 19 -14.94 -9.49 -15.81
CA ASP A 19 -14.40 -9.23 -17.15
C ASP A 19 -15.21 -8.12 -17.83
N ASP A 20 -16.52 -8.20 -17.76
CA ASP A 20 -17.42 -7.20 -18.32
C ASP A 20 -17.31 -5.86 -17.57
N LEU A 21 -17.14 -5.91 -16.25
CA LEU A 21 -16.88 -4.73 -15.42
C LEU A 21 -15.59 -4.03 -15.84
N PHE A 22 -14.53 -4.79 -16.15
CA PHE A 22 -13.25 -4.26 -16.61
C PHE A 22 -13.36 -3.60 -18.00
N GLN A 23 -14.24 -4.08 -18.88
CA GLN A 23 -14.46 -3.44 -20.18
C GLN A 23 -15.07 -2.03 -20.05
N VAL A 24 -15.95 -1.83 -19.06
CA VAL A 24 -16.56 -0.52 -18.78
C VAL A 24 -15.65 0.37 -17.95
N TYR A 25 -14.93 -0.23 -17.00
CA TYR A 25 -14.00 0.44 -16.09
C TYR A 25 -12.61 -0.19 -16.17
N PRO A 26 -11.86 0.04 -17.26
CA PRO A 26 -10.51 -0.47 -17.36
C PRO A 26 -9.67 0.17 -16.25
N THR A 27 -8.83 -0.64 -15.59
CA THR A 27 -7.82 -0.06 -14.70
C THR A 27 -6.85 0.72 -15.57
N ILE A 28 -6.86 2.04 -15.45
CA ILE A 28 -5.84 2.86 -16.09
C ILE A 28 -4.51 2.45 -15.44
N PRO A 29 -3.55 1.89 -16.19
CA PRO A 29 -2.24 1.62 -15.64
C PRO A 29 -1.56 2.97 -15.45
N GLU A 30 -1.77 3.57 -14.29
CA GLU A 30 -0.87 4.61 -13.80
C GLU A 30 0.51 3.94 -13.78
N GLY A 31 1.44 4.49 -14.55
CA GLY A 31 2.75 3.87 -14.77
C GLY A 31 3.53 3.65 -13.47
N ILE A 32 4.80 3.28 -13.60
CA ILE A 32 5.67 3.17 -12.43
C ILE A 32 5.69 4.53 -11.73
N ARG A 33 5.32 4.54 -10.43
CA ARG A 33 5.32 5.76 -9.63
C ARG A 33 6.71 6.36 -9.59
N ASP A 34 6.81 7.65 -9.87
CA ASP A 34 8.05 8.39 -9.70
C ASP A 34 8.33 8.60 -8.20
N ILE A 35 9.58 8.39 -7.81
CA ILE A 35 10.03 8.53 -6.42
C ILE A 35 11.25 9.45 -6.45
N ASP A 36 11.28 10.42 -5.54
CA ASP A 36 12.44 11.29 -5.39
C ASP A 36 13.73 10.46 -5.25
N ASN A 37 14.69 10.70 -6.15
CA ASN A 37 15.93 9.92 -6.23
C ASN A 37 16.77 10.02 -4.95
N ASN A 38 16.71 11.14 -4.23
CA ASN A 38 17.44 11.30 -2.96
C ASN A 38 16.80 10.44 -1.87
N LEU A 39 15.47 10.47 -1.77
CA LEU A 39 14.71 9.62 -0.85
C LEU A 39 14.96 8.14 -1.16
N TRP A 40 14.94 7.76 -2.43
CA TRP A 40 15.26 6.40 -2.86
C TRP A 40 16.68 5.99 -2.46
N GLY A 41 17.67 6.88 -2.66
CA GLY A 41 19.04 6.67 -2.21
C GLY A 41 19.15 6.43 -0.70
N ASN A 42 18.40 7.20 0.11
CA ASN A 42 18.36 7.03 1.56
C ASN A 42 17.71 5.70 1.97
N ILE A 43 16.61 5.31 1.33
CA ILE A 43 15.95 4.01 1.55
C ILE A 43 16.93 2.88 1.27
N LYS A 44 17.62 2.93 0.13
CA LYS A 44 18.60 1.91 -0.27
C LYS A 44 19.75 1.83 0.73
N LYS A 45 20.31 2.96 1.14
CA LYS A 45 21.37 3.02 2.14
C LYS A 45 20.94 2.43 3.48
N ALA A 46 19.77 2.81 3.98
CA ALA A 46 19.25 2.30 5.26
C ALA A 46 19.00 0.78 5.21
N PHE A 47 18.50 0.28 4.08
CA PHE A 47 18.31 -1.14 3.83
C PHE A 47 19.64 -1.91 3.83
N GLU A 48 20.65 -1.44 3.09
CA GLU A 48 21.98 -2.05 3.04
C GLU A 48 22.67 -2.08 4.41
N GLN A 49 22.46 -1.03 5.22
CA GLN A 49 22.96 -0.92 6.58
C GLN A 49 22.16 -1.73 7.62
N ARG A 50 21.05 -2.36 7.22
CA ARG A 50 20.09 -3.03 8.10
C ARG A 50 19.58 -2.14 9.24
N ASN A 51 19.51 -0.83 8.99
CA ASN A 51 18.98 0.13 9.94
C ASN A 51 17.44 0.19 9.80
N ASN A 52 16.74 -0.67 10.52
CA ASN A 52 15.29 -0.82 10.41
C ASN A 52 14.50 0.46 10.75
N ILE A 53 14.99 1.25 11.72
CA ILE A 53 14.32 2.50 12.09
C ILE A 53 14.46 3.52 10.96
N GLU A 54 15.68 3.77 10.51
CA GLU A 54 15.92 4.73 9.41
C GLU A 54 15.26 4.28 8.09
N LEU A 55 15.18 2.97 7.85
CA LEU A 55 14.48 2.41 6.71
C LEU A 55 12.99 2.75 6.76
N LEU A 56 12.31 2.46 7.88
CA LEU A 56 10.89 2.78 8.04
C LEU A 56 10.63 4.29 8.05
N GLU A 57 11.49 5.08 8.69
CA GLU A 57 11.36 6.54 8.66
C GLU A 57 11.37 7.10 7.24
N ASN A 58 12.23 6.57 6.36
CA ASN A 58 12.27 6.99 4.96
C ASN A 58 11.10 6.42 4.15
N LEU A 59 10.71 5.16 4.37
CA LEU A 59 9.55 4.57 3.70
C LEU A 59 8.23 5.26 4.07
N LEU A 60 8.08 5.73 5.31
CA LEU A 60 6.88 6.45 5.77
C LEU A 60 6.74 7.84 5.13
N LYS A 61 7.81 8.40 4.55
CA LYS A 61 7.76 9.66 3.78
C LYS A 61 7.18 9.47 2.38
N LEU A 62 7.16 8.24 1.86
CA LEU A 62 6.52 7.96 0.57
C LEU A 62 5.03 8.25 0.66
N GLU A 63 4.48 8.81 -0.43
CA GLU A 63 3.04 9.09 -0.55
C GLU A 63 2.23 7.83 -0.23
N LEU A 64 2.54 6.76 -0.95
CA LEU A 64 1.97 5.43 -0.74
C LEU A 64 3.06 4.45 -0.30
N PHE A 65 2.82 3.86 0.88
CA PHE A 65 3.70 2.86 1.47
C PHE A 65 3.74 1.58 0.62
N PRO A 66 4.88 0.88 0.52
CA PRO A 66 5.03 -0.26 -0.40
C PRO A 66 4.10 -1.45 -0.12
N ILE A 67 3.72 -1.65 1.15
CA ILE A 67 2.83 -2.74 1.58
C ILE A 67 1.56 -2.18 2.22
N LYS A 68 0.45 -2.88 2.06
CA LYS A 68 -0.76 -2.58 2.82
C LYS A 68 -0.64 -3.21 4.21
N ASP A 69 -0.41 -2.38 5.22
CA ASP A 69 -0.41 -2.79 6.62
C ASP A 69 -1.18 -1.77 7.46
N SER A 70 -2.04 -2.25 8.35
CA SER A 70 -2.97 -1.42 9.13
C SER A 70 -2.25 -0.48 10.10
N TYR A 71 -1.04 -0.82 10.55
CA TYR A 71 -0.29 0.00 11.51
C TYR A 71 0.46 1.16 10.86
N VAL A 72 0.66 1.14 9.54
CA VAL A 72 1.40 2.19 8.81
C VAL A 72 0.78 3.57 9.02
N ALA A 73 -0.56 3.66 9.03
CA ALA A 73 -1.26 4.92 9.27
C ALA A 73 -0.97 5.51 10.66
N TYR A 74 -0.83 4.64 11.67
CA TYR A 74 -0.46 5.06 13.02
C TYR A 74 1.01 5.48 13.10
N LEU A 75 1.92 4.69 12.51
CA LEU A 75 3.36 5.00 12.47
C LEU A 75 3.68 6.29 11.70
N LYS A 76 2.91 6.63 10.66
CA LYS A 76 3.02 7.92 9.97
C LYS A 76 2.68 9.11 10.88
N ARG A 77 1.74 8.94 11.81
CA ARG A 77 1.27 10.01 12.72
C ARG A 77 2.20 10.20 13.92
N ASP A 78 2.73 9.12 14.46
CA ASP A 78 3.64 9.15 15.60
C ASP A 78 4.94 8.42 15.28
N LYS A 79 5.98 9.21 14.96
CA LYS A 79 7.31 8.67 14.64
C LYS A 79 7.98 8.00 15.85
N SER A 80 7.71 8.48 17.06
CA SER A 80 8.26 7.87 18.29
C SER A 80 7.73 6.46 18.52
N ALA A 81 6.63 6.08 17.86
CA ALA A 81 6.10 4.72 17.90
C ALA A 81 7.06 3.69 17.27
N LEU A 82 7.99 4.09 16.40
CA LEU A 82 9.00 3.18 15.85
C LEU A 82 9.94 2.66 16.95
N GLU A 83 10.37 3.54 17.85
CA GLU A 83 11.25 3.19 18.97
C GLU A 83 10.50 2.40 20.06
N ARG A 84 9.24 2.75 20.32
CA ARG A 84 8.43 2.07 21.35
C ARG A 84 7.96 0.67 20.93
N ASN A 85 7.98 0.33 19.64
CA ASN A 85 7.42 -0.92 19.10
C ASN A 85 8.44 -1.71 18.25
N PRO A 86 9.56 -2.17 18.83
CA PRO A 86 10.65 -2.80 18.07
C PRO A 86 10.24 -4.09 17.36
N ALA A 87 9.33 -4.89 17.93
CA ALA A 87 8.84 -6.12 17.29
C ALA A 87 8.00 -5.83 16.04
N THR A 88 7.18 -4.77 16.07
CA THR A 88 6.41 -4.32 14.91
C THR A 88 7.33 -3.83 13.80
N VAL A 89 8.37 -3.07 14.17
CA VAL A 89 9.40 -2.60 13.23
C VAL A 89 10.12 -3.77 12.57
N ALA A 90 10.59 -4.75 13.36
CA ALA A 90 11.26 -5.93 12.83
C ALA A 90 10.36 -6.71 11.84
N ARG A 91 9.09 -6.94 12.20
CA ARG A 91 8.12 -7.63 11.32
C ARG A 91 7.91 -6.90 9.98
N LEU A 92 7.87 -5.57 10.00
CA LEU A 92 7.68 -4.77 8.78
C LEU A 92 8.91 -4.75 7.88
N CYS A 93 10.11 -4.92 8.45
CA CYS A 93 11.38 -4.93 7.71
C CYS A 93 11.79 -6.31 7.18
N GLY A 94 11.28 -7.41 7.77
CA GLY A 94 11.59 -8.78 7.37
C GLY A 94 12.65 -9.42 8.24
#